data_AF-R7AD49-F1
#
_entry.id   AF-R7AD49-F1
#
_cell.length_a   1.000
_cell.length_b   1.000
_cell.length_c   1.000
_cell.angle_alpha   90.00
_cell.angle_beta   90.00
_cell.angle_gamma   90.00
#
_symmetry.space_group_name_H-M   'P 1'
#
loop_
_entity.id
_entity.type
_entity.pdbx_description
1 polymer ?
#
loop_
_entity_poly.entity_id
_entity_poly.type
_entity_poly.pdbx_seq_one_letter_code
_entity_poly.pdbx_strand_id
1 'polypeptide(L)'
;MKQYFSIQKDSITFLRSHRKVALKDIEDVSIEVSSLPTSVDGVIFGTVLENEDHLFANESKFVDICLKIDIKSQDPEIIVLNDRLMTKNNPYYREIMKEAKELQKNIYC
;
A
#
# COMPACT_ATOMS: atom_id res chain seq x y z
N MET A 1 -10.78 -1.89 12.49
CA MET A 1 -10.37 -2.12 11.09
C MET A 1 -10.18 -0.76 10.47
N LYS A 2 -9.04 -0.49 9.80
CA LYS A 2 -8.89 0.79 9.09
C LYS A 2 -9.87 0.82 7.92
N GLN A 3 -10.45 1.99 7.69
CA GLN A 3 -11.37 2.18 6.58
C GLN A 3 -10.67 3.06 5.55
N TYR A 4 -10.47 2.54 4.34
CA TYR A 4 -9.83 3.28 3.24
C TYR A 4 -10.84 3.87 2.26
N PHE A 5 -11.98 3.20 2.13
CA PHE A 5 -13.07 3.59 1.25
C PHE A 5 -14.42 3.14 1.82
N SER A 6 -15.49 3.72 1.29
CA SER A 6 -16.87 3.30 1.51
C SER A 6 -17.50 2.96 0.15
N ILE A 7 -18.07 1.76 0.05
CA ILE A 7 -18.79 1.31 -1.14
C ILE A 7 -20.29 1.53 -0.92
N GLN A 8 -20.90 2.25 -1.84
CA GLN A 8 -22.34 2.43 -1.99
C GLN A 8 -22.81 1.65 -3.23
N LYS A 9 -24.13 1.61 -3.47
CA LYS A 9 -24.74 0.77 -4.51
C LYS A 9 -24.10 0.88 -5.91
N ASP A 10 -23.64 2.07 -6.29
CA ASP A 10 -23.14 2.39 -7.63
C ASP A 10 -21.78 3.10 -7.62
N SER A 11 -21.22 3.34 -6.44
CA SER A 11 -20.07 4.22 -6.28
C SER A 11 -19.19 3.84 -5.10
N ILE A 12 -17.91 4.15 -5.22
CA ILE A 12 -16.91 4.06 -4.17
C ILE A 12 -16.50 5.49 -3.78
N THR A 13 -16.35 5.74 -2.48
CA THR A 13 -15.80 6.98 -1.95
C THR A 13 -14.50 6.68 -1.21
N PHE A 14 -13.39 7.21 -1.70
CA PHE A 14 -12.08 7.12 -1.08
C PHE A 14 -11.99 8.10 0.08
N LEU A 15 -11.74 7.60 1.29
CA LEU A 15 -11.85 8.42 2.50
C LEU A 15 -10.70 9.43 2.64
N ARG A 16 -9.51 9.10 2.13
CA ARG A 16 -8.33 9.96 2.23
C ARG A 16 -8.36 11.12 1.24
N SER A 17 -8.72 10.86 -0.01
CA SER A 17 -8.79 11.87 -1.07
C SER A 17 -10.17 12.54 -1.17
N HIS A 18 -11.17 12.03 -0.44
CA HIS A 18 -12.59 12.39 -0.57
C HIS A 18 -13.14 12.23 -1.99
N ARG A 19 -12.43 11.49 -2.85
CA ARG A 19 -12.81 11.27 -4.23
C ARG A 19 -13.91 10.23 -4.31
N LYS A 20 -14.98 10.57 -5.03
CA LYS A 20 -16.09 9.66 -5.32
C LYS A 20 -16.04 9.24 -6.79
N VAL A 21 -16.12 7.93 -7.03
CA VAL A 21 -16.02 7.32 -8.37
C VAL A 21 -17.16 6.33 -8.54
N ALA A 22 -17.76 6.26 -9.73
CA ALA A 22 -18.76 5.24 -10.02
C ALA A 22 -18.08 3.87 -10.20
N LEU A 23 -18.67 2.81 -9.65
CA LEU A 23 -18.09 1.45 -9.72
C LEU A 23 -17.87 0.99 -11.18
N LYS A 24 -18.76 1.38 -12.10
CA LYS A 24 -18.65 1.09 -13.53
C LYS A 24 -17.43 1.71 -14.22
N ASP A 25 -16.83 2.72 -13.60
CA ASP A 25 -15.67 3.44 -14.14
C ASP A 25 -14.35 2.90 -13.55
N ILE A 26 -14.40 1.92 -12.63
CA ILE A 26 -13.23 1.18 -12.16
C ILE A 26 -12.86 0.15 -13.23
N GLU A 27 -11.64 0.25 -13.76
CA GLU A 27 -11.15 -0.64 -14.81
C GLU A 27 -10.37 -1.82 -14.23
N ASP A 28 -9.51 -1.57 -13.27
CA ASP A 28 -8.72 -2.59 -12.59
C ASP A 28 -8.47 -2.22 -11.12
N VAL A 29 -8.28 -3.24 -10.29
CA VAL A 29 -7.83 -3.10 -8.92
C VAL A 29 -6.68 -4.07 -8.71
N SER A 30 -5.48 -3.54 -8.52
CA SER A 30 -4.26 -4.33 -8.38
C SER A 30 -3.55 -4.06 -7.06
N ILE A 31 -2.82 -5.05 -6.57
CA ILE A 31 -1.97 -4.92 -5.39
C ILE A 31 -0.53 -4.75 -5.89
N GLU A 32 0.06 -3.61 -5.60
CA GLU A 32 1.44 -3.28 -5.96
C GLU A 32 2.31 -3.27 -4.71
N VAL A 33 3.53 -3.80 -4.82
CA VAL A 33 4.54 -3.75 -3.74
C VAL A 33 5.68 -2.86 -4.22
N SER A 34 5.60 -1.59 -3.86
CA SER A 34 6.58 -0.58 -4.23
C SER A 34 7.79 -0.67 -3.32
N SER A 35 8.98 -0.77 -3.91
CA SER A 35 10.23 -0.69 -3.14
C SER A 35 10.58 0.76 -2.93
N LEU A 36 10.69 1.20 -1.68
CA LEU A 36 11.14 2.54 -1.37
C LEU A 36 12.66 2.61 -1.64
N PRO A 37 13.13 3.66 -2.34
CA PRO A 37 14.56 3.86 -2.50
C PRO A 37 15.18 4.05 -1.11
N THR A 38 16.22 3.27 -0.81
CA THR A 38 17.00 3.36 0.43
C THR A 38 17.88 4.60 0.51
N SER A 39 17.77 5.52 -0.45
CA SER A 39 18.56 6.75 -0.54
C SER A 39 17.74 7.90 -1.13
N VAL A 40 17.61 8.99 -0.38
CA VAL A 40 17.27 10.32 -0.89
C VAL A 40 18.44 11.22 -0.47
N ASP A 41 19.13 11.84 -1.44
CA ASP A 41 20.25 12.78 -1.26
C ASP A 41 21.18 12.51 -0.06
N GLY A 42 21.92 11.40 -0.10
CA GLY A 42 23.03 11.14 0.82
C GLY A 42 22.65 10.72 2.24
N VAL A 43 21.37 10.65 2.60
CA VAL A 43 20.92 10.09 3.89
C VAL A 43 20.62 8.61 3.70
N ILE A 44 21.58 7.76 4.06
CA ILE A 44 21.30 6.33 4.29
C ILE A 44 20.38 6.27 5.51
N PHE A 45 19.21 5.62 5.37
CA PHE A 45 18.32 5.25 6.49
C PHE A 45 18.96 4.16 7.38
N GLY A 46 20.20 4.39 7.81
CA GLY A 46 20.98 3.54 8.71
C GLY A 46 21.07 4.09 10.14
N THR A 47 20.67 5.34 10.37
CA THR A 47 20.95 6.03 11.64
C THR A 47 19.81 5.94 12.69
N VAL A 48 19.00 4.88 12.66
CA VAL A 48 18.12 4.53 13.80
C VAL A 48 18.22 3.04 14.15
N LEU A 49 19.39 2.43 13.93
CA LEU A 49 19.75 1.14 14.55
C LEU A 49 21.21 1.19 15.01
N GLU A 50 21.62 2.28 15.68
CA GLU A 50 22.74 2.20 16.61
C GLU A 50 22.25 1.50 17.87
N ASN A 51 22.17 0.17 17.81
CA ASN A 51 22.45 -0.73 18.92
C ASN A 51 22.15 -2.16 18.46
N GLU A 52 23.13 -3.03 18.72
CA GLU A 52 23.07 -4.49 18.66
C GLU A 52 23.31 -5.10 17.27
N ASP A 53 24.60 -5.15 16.96
CA ASP A 53 25.33 -6.37 16.62
C ASP A 53 24.62 -7.44 15.78
N HIS A 54 25.18 -7.58 14.57
CA HIS A 54 25.14 -8.73 13.68
C HIS A 54 23.87 -8.94 12.82
N LEU A 55 24.11 -9.30 11.55
CA LEU A 55 23.20 -9.98 10.61
C LEU A 55 22.28 -9.14 9.70
N PHE A 56 22.78 -8.18 8.92
CA PHE A 56 21.99 -7.71 7.75
C PHE A 56 22.82 -7.54 6.47
N ALA A 57 23.46 -8.63 6.03
CA ALA A 57 23.91 -8.81 4.65
C ALA A 57 22.75 -9.24 3.71
N ASN A 58 21.54 -8.73 3.94
CA ASN A 58 20.42 -8.83 3.02
C ASN A 58 19.76 -7.46 3.01
N GLU A 59 19.99 -6.70 1.94
CA GLU A 59 19.34 -5.42 1.65
C GLU A 59 17.82 -5.60 1.74
N SER A 60 17.29 -5.43 2.94
CA SER A 60 15.87 -5.52 3.20
C SER A 60 15.29 -4.20 2.75
N LYS A 61 15.10 -4.06 1.43
CA LYS A 61 14.48 -2.88 0.83
C LYS A 61 13.16 -2.64 1.53
N PHE A 62 12.96 -1.41 2.02
CA PHE A 62 11.68 -1.01 2.56
C PHE A 62 10.63 -1.11 1.45
N VAL A 63 9.44 -1.56 1.82
CA VAL A 63 8.34 -1.76 0.89
C VAL A 63 7.09 -1.07 1.40
N ASP A 64 6.35 -0.51 0.46
CA ASP A 64 4.96 -0.13 0.64
C ASP A 64 4.08 -1.14 -0.09
N ILE A 65 3.03 -1.60 0.59
CA ILE A 65 1.98 -2.40 -0.02
C ILE A 65 0.85 -1.45 -0.36
N CYS A 66 0.58 -1.31 -1.66
CA CYS A 66 -0.42 -0.41 -2.19
C CYS A 66 -1.56 -1.18 -2.84
N LEU A 67 -2.79 -0.71 -2.62
CA LEU A 67 -3.93 -1.05 -3.47
C LEU A 67 -4.07 0.07 -4.51
N LYS A 68 -3.83 -0.25 -5.77
CA LYS A 68 -3.98 0.65 -6.90
C LYS A 68 -5.31 0.38 -7.59
N ILE A 69 -6.06 1.44 -7.84
CA ILE A 69 -7.37 1.37 -8.47
C ILE A 69 -7.32 2.24 -9.72
N ASP A 70 -7.32 1.58 -10.88
CA ASP A 70 -7.31 2.23 -12.17
C ASP A 70 -8.74 2.67 -12.53
N ILE A 71 -8.87 3.94 -12.88
CA ILE A 71 -10.17 4.60 -13.10
C ILE A 71 -10.18 5.15 -14.52
N LYS A 72 -11.24 4.81 -15.25
CA LYS A 72 -11.41 5.19 -16.65
C LYS A 72 -11.22 6.68 -16.89
N SER A 73 -10.28 7.00 -17.78
CA SER A 73 -9.96 8.37 -18.21
C SER A 73 -9.58 9.32 -17.07
N GLN A 74 -9.10 8.79 -15.94
CA GLN A 74 -8.67 9.59 -14.79
C GLN A 74 -7.39 9.00 -14.17
N ASP A 75 -6.72 9.80 -13.32
CA ASP A 75 -5.59 9.28 -12.54
C ASP A 75 -6.04 8.15 -11.61
N PRO A 76 -5.21 7.10 -11.42
CA PRO A 76 -5.52 6.01 -10.52
C PRO A 76 -5.55 6.50 -9.06
N GLU A 77 -6.35 5.83 -8.24
CA GLU A 77 -6.29 6.01 -6.79
C GLU A 77 -5.27 5.03 -6.20
N ILE A 78 -4.33 5.54 -5.40
CA ILE A 78 -3.31 4.72 -4.73
C ILE A 78 -3.53 4.76 -3.23
N ILE A 79 -3.81 3.60 -2.64
CA ILE A 79 -4.02 3.44 -1.20
C ILE A 79 -2.84 2.68 -0.61
N VAL A 80 -2.02 3.35 0.19
CA VAL A 80 -0.94 2.71 0.96
C VAL A 80 -1.55 2.05 2.21
N LEU A 81 -1.29 0.75 2.40
CA LEU A 81 -1.94 -0.06 3.44
C LEU A 81 -1.13 -0.15 4.73
N ASN A 82 0.21 -0.12 4.62
CA ASN A 82 1.09 -0.09 5.78
C ASN A 82 1.21 1.33 6.36
N ASP A 83 1.14 1.46 7.69
CA ASP A 83 1.36 2.75 8.38
C ASP A 83 2.82 3.02 8.73
N ARG A 84 3.67 2.01 8.56
CA ARG A 84 5.07 2.03 8.99
C ARG A 84 5.95 1.47 7.89
N LEU A 85 7.19 1.94 7.85
CA LEU A 85 8.24 1.37 7.04
C LEU A 85 8.43 -0.10 7.43
N MET A 86 8.36 -0.98 6.46
CA MET A 86 8.55 -2.42 6.66
C MET A 86 9.34 -3.04 5.54
N THR A 87 9.86 -4.23 5.79
CA THR A 87 10.57 -5.03 4.82
C THR A 87 9.75 -6.29 4.51
N LYS A 88 10.04 -6.99 3.41
CA LYS A 88 9.32 -8.23 3.05
C LYS A 88 9.44 -9.34 4.10
N ASN A 89 10.48 -9.29 4.95
CA ASN A 89 10.72 -10.26 6.01
C ASN A 89 9.97 -9.91 7.30
N ASN A 90 9.32 -8.74 7.37
CA ASN A 90 8.54 -8.34 8.52
C ASN A 90 7.34 -9.29 8.71
N PRO A 91 7.06 -9.79 9.94
CA PRO A 91 5.93 -10.67 10.20
C PRO A 91 4.58 -10.08 9.76
N TYR A 92 4.42 -8.75 9.85
CA TYR A 92 3.21 -8.04 9.46
C TYR A 92 3.01 -7.94 7.94
N TYR A 93 4.05 -8.19 7.13
CA TYR A 93 3.94 -8.15 5.66
C TYR A 93 2.85 -9.09 5.14
N ARG A 94 2.81 -10.32 5.67
CA ARG A 94 1.81 -11.33 5.26
C ARG A 94 0.39 -10.95 5.65
N GLU A 95 0.24 -10.31 6.81
CA GLU A 95 -1.07 -9.85 7.31
C GLU A 95 -1.61 -8.73 6.43
N ILE A 96 -0.77 -7.74 6.08
CA ILE A 96 -1.18 -6.62 5.23
C ILE A 96 -1.43 -7.07 3.80
N MET A 97 -0.65 -8.02 3.26
CA MET A 97 -0.94 -8.64 1.97
C MET A 97 -2.29 -9.39 1.97
N LYS A 98 -2.68 -9.99 3.10
CA LYS A 98 -3.99 -10.63 3.23
C LYS A 98 -5.10 -9.59 3.25
N GLU A 99 -4.94 -8.52 4.03
CA GLU A 99 -5.86 -7.37 4.05
C GLU A 99 -6.02 -6.76 2.65
N ALA A 100 -4.92 -6.56 1.92
CA ALA A 100 -4.92 -6.05 0.55
C ALA A 100 -5.79 -6.90 -0.38
N LYS A 101 -5.68 -8.22 -0.30
CA LYS A 101 -6.48 -9.17 -1.09
C LYS A 101 -7.96 -9.15 -0.71
N GLU A 102 -8.27 -8.98 0.57
CA GLU A 102 -9.65 -8.85 1.04
C GLU A 102 -10.28 -7.53 0.55
N LEU A 103 -9.55 -6.43 0.64
CA LEU A 103 -9.98 -5.13 0.12
C LEU A 103 -10.16 -5.14 -1.41
N GLN A 104 -9.23 -5.75 -2.15
CA GLN A 104 -9.34 -5.94 -3.60
C GLN A 104 -10.64 -6.68 -3.97
N LYS A 105 -10.93 -7.79 -3.28
CA LYS A 105 -12.16 -8.57 -3.51
C LYS A 105 -13.41 -7.76 -3.21
N ASN A 106 -13.43 -6.99 -2.13
CA ASN A 106 -14.59 -6.22 -1.72
C ASN A 106 -14.99 -5.14 -2.73
N ILE A 107 -14.08 -4.69 -3.60
CA ILE A 107 -14.41 -3.70 -4.65
C ILE A 107 -15.11 -4.38 -5.85
N TYR A 108 -14.83 -5.66 -6.10
CA TYR A 108 -15.43 -6.44 -7.19
C TYR A 108 -16.74 -7.16 -6.80
N CYS A 109 -17.08 -7.23 -5.52
CA CYS A 109 -18.29 -7.88 -5.01
C CYS A 109 -19.46 -6.90 -4.85
#